data_AF-A0AAV6D6U8-F1
#
_entry.id   AF-A0AAV6D6U8-F1
#
_cell.length_a   1.000
_cell.length_b   1.000
_cell.length_c   1.000
_cell.angle_alpha   90.00
_cell.angle_beta   90.00
_cell.angle_gamma   90.00
#
_symmetry.space_group_name_H-M   'P 1'
#
loop_
_entity.id
_entity.type
_entity.pdbx_description
1 polymer ?
#
loop_
_entity_poly.entity_id
_entity_poly.type
_entity_poly.pdbx_seq_one_letter_code
_entity_poly.pdbx_strand_id
1 'polypeptide(L)' 'MTEIKLKKGEPVDRALRRLKKKVDREGTLKVVRSHRHFEKPSEKRRRKEKVARFSAMLTARYADL' A
#
# COMPACT_ATOMS: atom_id res chain seq x y z
N MET A 1 13.46 -1.40 -7.18
CA MET A 1 14.01 -2.15 -6.03
C MET A 1 14.09 -1.21 -4.83
N THR A 2 13.56 -1.66 -3.70
CA THR A 2 13.38 -0.83 -2.51
C THR A 2 14.64 -0.86 -1.64
N GLU A 3 15.45 0.20 -1.72
CA GLU A 3 16.69 0.30 -0.93
C GLU A 3 16.58 1.32 0.20
N ILE A 4 17.30 1.10 1.32
CA ILE A 4 17.40 2.06 2.43
C ILE A 4 18.87 2.26 2.81
N LYS A 5 19.27 3.53 2.89
CA LYS A 5 20.58 3.92 3.39
C LYS A 5 20.54 4.03 4.92
N LEU A 6 21.38 3.23 5.58
CA LEU A 6 21.59 3.27 7.03
C LEU A 6 22.44 4.49 7.40
N LYS A 7 22.07 5.20 8.48
CA LYS A 7 22.92 6.24 9.06
C LYS A 7 23.84 5.63 10.12
N LYS A 8 25.07 6.15 10.26
CA LYS A 8 25.99 5.74 11.34
C LYS A 8 25.33 6.01 12.71
N GLY A 9 25.26 4.99 13.56
CA GLY A 9 24.62 5.04 14.88
C GLY A 9 23.11 4.75 14.89
N GLU A 10 22.51 4.35 13.76
CA GLU A 10 21.10 3.95 13.74
C GLU A 10 20.91 2.50 14.20
N PRO A 11 19.98 2.24 15.15
CA PRO A 11 19.61 0.87 15.51
C PRO A 11 19.01 0.11 14.32
N VAL A 12 19.45 -1.14 14.14
CA VAL A 12 19.04 -2.01 13.03
C VAL A 12 17.51 -2.14 12.94
N ASP A 13 16.81 -2.25 14.08
CA ASP A 13 15.35 -2.33 14.15
C ASP A 13 14.64 -1.13 13.51
N ARG A 14 15.18 0.08 13.67
CA ARG A 14 14.60 1.28 13.08
C ARG A 14 14.73 1.24 11.55
N ALA A 15 15.86 0.76 11.05
CA ALA A 15 16.07 0.60 9.62
C ALA A 15 15.13 -0.46 9.02
N LEU A 16 14.93 -1.60 9.68
CA LEU A 16 14.00 -2.64 9.28
C LEU A 16 12.55 -2.14 9.23
N ARG A 17 12.12 -1.34 10.22
CA ARG A 17 10.78 -0.73 10.21
C ARG A 17 10.58 0.22 9.03
N ARG A 18 11.59 1.02 8.67
CA ARG A 18 11.51 1.88 7.48
C ARG A 18 11.48 1.05 6.19
N LEU A 19 12.23 -0.05 6.14
CA LEU A 19 12.25 -0.95 4.98
C LEU A 19 10.89 -1.55 4.74
N LYS A 20 10.29 -2.09 5.80
CA LYS A 20 8.92 -2.59 5.76
C LYS A 20 7.94 -1.52 5.26
N LYS A 21 7.96 -0.31 5.84
CA LYS A 21 7.08 0.79 5.38
C LYS A 21 7.31 1.16 3.91
N LYS A 22 8.55 1.14 3.43
CA LYS A 22 8.89 1.48 2.04
C LYS A 22 8.40 0.39 1.08
N VAL A 23 8.56 -0.88 1.43
CA VAL A 23 8.04 -2.05 0.69
C VAL A 23 6.51 -2.05 0.65
N ASP A 24 5.87 -1.76 1.79
CA ASP A 24 4.42 -1.67 1.89
C ASP A 24 3.87 -0.53 1.02
N ARG A 25 4.58 0.62 0.97
CA ARG A 25 4.23 1.77 0.12
C ARG A 25 4.41 1.47 -1.37
N GLU A 26 5.46 0.75 -1.74
CA GLU A 26 5.67 0.30 -3.13
C GLU A 26 4.54 -0.64 -3.58
N GLY A 27 3.90 -1.33 -2.63
CA GLY A 27 2.73 -2.15 -2.91
C GLY A 27 3.05 -3.41 -3.71
N THR A 28 4.33 -3.80 -3.79
CA THR A 28 4.82 -4.95 -4.58
C THR A 28 4.09 -6.23 -4.22
N LEU A 29 3.86 -6.48 -2.92
CA LEU A 29 3.09 -7.64 -2.46
C LEU A 29 1.62 -7.60 -2.90
N LYS A 30 1.00 -6.41 -2.96
CA LYS A 30 -0.37 -6.23 -3.42
C LYS A 30 -0.49 -6.51 -4.91
N VAL A 31 0.48 -6.04 -5.70
CA VAL A 31 0.58 -6.30 -7.14
C VAL A 31 0.70 -7.81 -7.37
N VAL A 32 1.69 -8.47 -6.75
CA VAL A 32 1.88 -9.92 -6.88
C VAL A 32 0.60 -10.68 -6.55
N ARG A 33 -0.06 -10.38 -5.43
CA ARG A 33 -1.34 -11.02 -5.04
C ARG A 33 -2.45 -10.79 -6.06
N SER A 34 -2.55 -9.58 -6.61
CA SER A 34 -3.57 -9.25 -7.62
C SER A 34 -3.35 -9.96 -8.96
N HIS A 35 -2.10 -10.30 -9.29
CA HIS A 35 -1.73 -10.99 -10.53
C HIS A 35 -1.67 -12.52 -10.39
N ARG A 36 -1.91 -13.09 -9.20
CA ARG A 36 -1.91 -14.56 -8.98
C ARG A 36 -2.96 -15.30 -9.80
N HIS A 37 -4.05 -14.63 -10.16
CA HIS A 37 -5.13 -15.18 -10.96
C HIS A 37 -5.59 -14.14 -11.97
N PHE A 38 -6.19 -14.60 -13.07
CA PHE A 38 -6.80 -13.70 -14.04
C PHE A 38 -8.04 -13.02 -13.45
N GLU A 39 -8.04 -11.69 -13.49
CA GLU A 39 -9.20 -10.87 -13.12
C GLU A 39 -9.82 -10.28 -14.39
N LYS A 40 -11.12 -10.52 -14.59
CA LYS A 40 -11.87 -9.95 -15.71
C LYS A 40 -11.83 -8.41 -15.65
N PRO A 41 -11.82 -7.69 -16.79
CA PRO A 41 -11.80 -6.22 -16.81
C PRO A 41 -12.95 -5.57 -16.02
N SER A 42 -14.15 -6.18 -16.06
CA SER A 42 -15.32 -5.74 -15.29
C SER A 42 -15.10 -5.84 -13.77
N GLU A 43 -14.53 -6.95 -13.31
CA GLU A 43 -14.21 -7.18 -11.90
C GLU A 43 -13.15 -6.20 -11.40
N LYS A 44 -12.14 -5.92 -12.22
CA LYS A 44 -11.11 -4.91 -11.93
C LYS A 44 -11.72 -3.50 -11.77
N ARG A 45 -12.67 -3.12 -12.63
CA ARG A 45 -13.42 -1.85 -12.52
C ARG A 45 -14.24 -1.80 -11.23
N ARG A 46 -15.02 -2.85 -10.96
CA ARG A 46 -15.84 -2.97 -9.75
C ARG A 46 -15.01 -2.87 -8.46
N ARG A 47 -13.83 -3.50 -8.42
CA ARG A 47 -12.89 -3.42 -7.30
C ARG A 47 -12.40 -1.98 -7.08
N LYS A 48 -12.01 -1.28 -8.15
CA LYS A 48 -11.57 0.12 -8.08
C LYS A 48 -12.66 1.05 -7.55
N GLU A 49 -13.89 0.92 -8.07
CA GLU A 49 -15.04 1.71 -7.63
C GLU A 49 -15.37 1.49 -6.16
N LYS A 50 -15.35 0.23 -5.68
CA LYS A 50 -15.54 -0.08 -4.27
C LYS A 50 -14.50 0.59 -3.37
N VAL A 51 -13.23 0.52 -3.75
CA VAL A 51 -12.13 1.16 -2.99
C VAL A 51 -12.31 2.68 -2.99
N ALA A 52 -12.62 3.29 -4.13
CA ALA A 52 -12.83 4.73 -4.22
C ALA A 52 -14.00 5.21 -3.36
N ARG A 53 -15.14 4.51 -3.40
CA ARG A 53 -16.31 4.82 -2.55
C ARG A 53 -15.98 4.71 -1.07
N PHE A 54 -15.25 3.66 -0.67
CA PHE A 54 -14.84 3.47 0.71
C PHE A 54 -13.88 4.59 1.18
N SER A 55 -12.88 4.93 0.37
CA SER A 55 -11.98 6.05 0.65
C SER A 55 -12.72 7.38 0.78
N ALA A 56 -13.64 7.68 -0.14
CA ALA A 56 -14.45 8.90 -0.07
C ALA A 56 -15.34 8.94 1.18
N MET A 57 -15.97 7.81 1.55
CA MET A 57 -16.74 7.68 2.79
C MET A 57 -15.89 7.99 4.02
N LEU A 58 -14.67 7.44 4.10
CA LEU A 58 -13.77 7.71 5.23
C LEU A 58 -13.36 9.19 5.26
N THR A 59 -13.01 9.77 4.12
CA THR A 59 -12.64 11.19 4.04
C THR A 59 -13.78 12.08 4.51
N ALA A 60 -15.01 11.84 4.05
CA ALA A 60 -16.18 12.60 4.48
C ALA A 60 -16.46 12.42 5.99
N ARG A 61 -16.28 11.21 6.52
CA ARG A 61 -16.50 10.92 7.95
C ARG A 61 -15.54 11.65 8.89
N TYR A 62 -14.30 11.88 8.44
CA TYR A 62 -13.26 12.56 9.23
C TYR A 62 -13.03 14.01 8.79
N ALA A 63 -13.92 14.58 7.97
CA ALA A 63 -13.74 15.94 7.45
C ALA A 63 -13.95 17.02 8.53
N ASP A 64 -14.80 16.75 9.51
CA ASP A 64 -15.21 17.69 10.57
C ASP A 64 -14.50 17.44 11.92
N LEU A 65 -13.43 16.65 11.93
CA LEU A 65 -12.61 16.28 13.10
C LEU A 65 -11.22 16.91 13.01
#